data_AF-A0A4V3UMS0-F1
#
_entry.id   AF-A0A4V3UMS0-F1
#
_cell.length_a   1.000
_cell.length_b   1.000
_cell.length_c   1.000
_cell.angle_alpha   90.00
_cell.angle_beta   90.00
_cell.angle_gamma   90.00
#
_symmetry.space_group_name_H-M   'P 1'
#
loop_
_entity.id
_entity.type
_entity.pdbx_description
1 polymer ?
#
loop_
_entity_poly.entity_id
_entity_poly.type
_entity_poly.pdbx_seq_one_letter_code
_entity_poly.pdbx_strand_id
1 'polypeptide(L)'
;MSSPLQIQSRRGQQLWTNAPFALITDTGINARPEVPRDHYAYELARMMAHIHNLLLRALNASYNQCLSIRPDTPETRDFLLFNQCLYSMLKSHHNLEEESLFPAFSKVTGNPDVMAVNVQEHKHFETELQNFRDYIFDTDPKAYSGMELKSLLESLGPLVQEHLHHEIATLLDLHVVDSKALKGVFGMAKRGSSGEPHNIFKYVAVR
;
A
#
# COMPACT_ATOMS: atom_id res chain seq x y z
N MET A 1 32.30 12.29 38.01
CA MET A 1 32.61 12.43 36.57
C MET A 1 32.06 11.18 35.88
N SER A 2 30.86 11.27 35.31
CA SER A 2 30.18 10.15 34.68
C SER A 2 30.62 10.07 33.22
N SER A 3 31.19 8.94 32.83
CA SER A 3 31.59 8.67 31.44
C SER A 3 30.33 8.52 30.57
N PRO A 4 30.27 9.10 29.35
CA PRO A 4 29.11 8.95 28.49
C PRO A 4 29.06 7.55 27.90
N LEU A 5 27.90 6.90 28.00
CA LEU A 5 27.56 5.68 27.26
C LEU A 5 27.59 5.97 25.75
N GLN A 6 28.72 5.68 25.11
CA GLN A 6 28.75 5.42 23.68
C GLN A 6 28.20 4.01 23.45
N ILE A 7 26.96 3.91 22.96
CA ILE A 7 26.50 2.68 22.31
C ILE A 7 26.69 2.88 20.80
N GLN A 8 27.64 2.11 20.30
CA GLN A 8 28.15 2.02 18.95
C GLN A 8 27.03 1.80 17.92
N SER A 9 27.05 2.60 16.85
CA SER A 9 26.34 2.31 15.61
C SER A 9 26.91 1.03 15.01
N ARG A 10 26.11 -0.03 14.95
CA ARG A 10 26.43 -1.24 14.18
C ARG A 10 26.01 -1.02 12.74
N ARG A 11 26.92 -1.30 11.80
CA ARG A 11 26.59 -1.45 10.37
C ARG A 11 25.39 -2.40 10.23
N GLY A 12 24.36 -1.98 9.50
CA GLY A 12 23.28 -2.87 9.05
C GLY A 12 22.00 -2.90 9.89
N GLN A 13 21.56 -1.79 10.49
CA GLN A 13 20.13 -1.67 10.84
C GLN A 13 19.33 -1.65 9.54
N GLN A 14 18.83 -2.80 9.09
CA GLN A 14 17.59 -2.80 8.32
C GLN A 14 16.58 -2.05 9.19
N LEU A 15 16.24 -0.83 8.79
CA LEU A 15 15.16 -0.07 9.40
C LEU A 15 13.95 -1.00 9.38
N TRP A 16 13.48 -1.41 10.55
CA TRP A 16 12.59 -2.56 10.79
C TRP A 16 11.28 -2.54 9.97
N THR A 17 10.91 -1.42 9.34
CA THR A 17 9.74 -1.27 8.46
C THR A 17 10.07 -1.16 6.98
N ASN A 18 11.35 -1.24 6.57
CA ASN A 18 11.78 -1.10 5.17
C ASN A 18 12.08 -2.46 4.48
N ALA A 19 11.89 -3.57 5.18
CA ALA A 19 12.13 -4.94 4.71
C ALA A 19 11.19 -5.92 5.43
N PRO A 20 10.90 -7.12 4.86
CA PRO A 20 11.48 -7.68 3.64
C PRO A 20 10.91 -7.09 2.35
N PHE A 21 9.71 -6.51 2.38
CA PHE A 21 9.08 -5.97 1.19
C PHE A 21 9.67 -4.60 0.85
N ALA A 22 10.31 -4.51 -0.32
CA ALA A 22 11.11 -3.38 -0.73
C ALA A 22 10.25 -2.13 -0.93
N LEU A 23 10.68 -1.03 -0.30
CA LEU A 23 10.09 0.28 -0.52
C LEU A 23 10.38 0.81 -1.92
N ILE A 24 9.50 1.67 -2.42
CA ILE A 24 9.69 2.41 -3.66
C ILE A 24 10.65 3.56 -3.36
N THR A 25 11.91 3.42 -3.76
CA THR A 25 12.95 4.46 -3.61
C THR A 25 13.22 5.23 -4.89
N ASP A 26 12.75 4.71 -6.03
CA ASP A 26 12.88 5.32 -7.34
C ASP A 26 11.54 5.18 -8.07
N THR A 27 11.03 6.28 -8.63
CA THR A 27 9.82 6.24 -9.46
C THR A 27 10.13 5.80 -10.90
N GLY A 28 11.41 5.61 -11.26
CA GLY A 28 11.87 5.29 -12.61
C GLY A 28 11.99 6.52 -13.51
N ILE A 29 11.65 7.72 -13.00
CA ILE A 29 11.57 8.96 -13.78
C ILE A 29 12.88 9.29 -14.51
N ASN A 30 14.03 8.99 -13.91
CA ASN A 30 15.35 9.25 -14.50
C ASN A 30 15.64 8.43 -15.77
N ALA A 31 15.02 7.25 -15.90
CA ALA A 31 15.11 6.41 -17.09
C ALA A 31 14.08 6.79 -18.18
N ARG A 32 13.21 7.78 -17.93
CA ARG A 32 12.11 8.21 -18.80
C ARG A 32 12.30 9.68 -19.23
N PRO A 33 13.21 9.97 -20.18
CA PRO A 33 13.48 11.34 -20.64
C PRO A 33 12.31 11.98 -21.39
N GLU A 34 11.38 11.18 -21.92
CA GLU A 34 10.17 11.61 -22.59
C GLU A 34 9.09 12.16 -21.65
N VAL A 35 9.23 11.92 -20.34
CA VAL A 35 8.30 12.45 -19.31
C VAL A 35 8.81 13.79 -18.78
N PRO A 36 8.13 14.92 -19.08
CA PRO A 36 8.56 16.23 -18.58
C PRO A 36 8.51 16.29 -17.05
N ARG A 37 9.51 16.92 -16.44
CA ARG A 37 9.65 16.98 -14.96
C ARG A 37 8.64 17.91 -14.29
N ASP A 38 8.05 18.80 -15.05
CA ASP A 38 6.94 19.67 -14.65
C ASP A 38 5.56 19.09 -15.03
N HIS A 39 5.53 17.88 -15.61
CA HIS A 39 4.29 17.19 -15.94
C HIS A 39 3.61 16.62 -14.69
N TYR A 40 2.28 16.73 -14.62
CA TYR A 40 1.52 16.24 -13.46
C TYR A 40 1.59 14.71 -13.28
N ALA A 41 1.84 13.94 -14.35
CA ALA A 41 2.07 12.50 -14.27
C ALA A 41 3.24 12.15 -13.33
N TYR A 42 4.31 12.96 -13.32
CA TYR A 42 5.42 12.75 -12.40
C TYR A 42 5.03 13.07 -10.96
N GLU A 43 4.28 14.16 -10.72
CA GLU A 43 3.78 14.48 -9.39
C GLU A 43 2.83 13.39 -8.86
N LEU A 44 1.95 12.88 -9.72
CA LEU A 44 1.04 11.78 -9.43
C LEU A 44 1.80 10.52 -9.02
N ALA A 45 2.80 10.10 -9.82
CA ALA A 45 3.65 8.95 -9.50
C ALA A 45 4.40 9.10 -8.17
N ARG A 46 4.90 10.32 -7.84
CA ARG A 46 5.53 10.59 -6.54
C ARG A 46 4.54 10.49 -5.39
N MET A 47 3.37 11.11 -5.53
CA MET A 47 2.31 11.05 -4.51
C MET A 47 1.90 9.60 -4.26
N MET A 48 1.75 8.81 -5.32
CA MET A 48 1.38 7.41 -5.21
C MET A 48 2.48 6.57 -4.53
N ALA A 49 3.74 6.76 -4.93
CA ALA A 49 4.88 6.12 -4.27
C ALA A 49 4.95 6.42 -2.76
N HIS A 50 4.52 7.60 -2.31
CA HIS A 50 4.41 7.92 -0.88
C HIS A 50 3.31 7.13 -0.17
N ILE A 51 2.13 7.00 -0.79
CA ILE A 51 1.01 6.20 -0.26
C ILE A 51 1.41 4.72 -0.20
N HIS A 52 1.99 4.20 -1.28
CA HIS A 52 2.45 2.81 -1.37
C HIS A 52 3.52 2.49 -0.32
N ASN A 53 4.44 3.43 -0.08
CA ASN A 53 5.44 3.29 0.97
C ASN A 53 4.88 3.35 2.39
N LEU A 54 3.68 3.86 2.61
CA LEU A 54 2.97 3.72 3.89
C LEU A 54 2.43 2.29 4.04
N LEU A 55 1.80 1.76 2.98
CA LEU A 55 1.27 0.39 2.95
C LEU A 55 2.37 -0.66 3.12
N LEU A 56 3.46 -0.54 2.37
CA LEU A 56 4.63 -1.43 2.47
C LEU A 56 5.25 -1.41 3.88
N ARG A 57 5.31 -0.25 4.53
CA ARG A 57 5.81 -0.16 5.91
C ARG A 57 4.90 -0.85 6.90
N ALA A 58 3.60 -0.73 6.76
CA ALA A 58 2.64 -1.43 7.61
C ALA A 58 2.69 -2.95 7.38
N LEU A 59 2.84 -3.39 6.13
CA LEU A 59 3.02 -4.80 5.76
C LEU A 59 4.31 -5.38 6.35
N ASN A 60 5.44 -4.66 6.21
CA ASN A 60 6.72 -5.03 6.82
C ASN A 60 6.63 -5.08 8.35
N ALA A 61 5.95 -4.11 8.96
CA ALA A 61 5.73 -4.10 10.40
C ALA A 61 4.96 -5.33 10.88
N SER A 62 3.89 -5.72 10.18
CA SER A 62 3.16 -6.95 10.45
C SER A 62 4.05 -8.18 10.33
N TYR A 63 4.75 -8.31 9.20
CA TYR A 63 5.64 -9.43 8.93
C TYR A 63 6.72 -9.60 10.01
N ASN A 64 7.34 -8.51 10.44
CA ASN A 64 8.46 -8.58 11.37
C ASN A 64 8.03 -8.76 12.84
N GLN A 65 6.79 -8.40 13.20
CA GLN A 65 6.28 -8.58 14.57
C GLN A 65 5.54 -9.90 14.79
N CYS A 66 4.95 -10.50 13.75
CA CYS A 66 3.99 -11.60 13.92
C CYS A 66 4.46 -12.75 14.81
N LEU A 67 5.73 -13.15 14.74
CA LEU A 67 6.28 -14.25 15.56
C LEU A 67 6.58 -13.88 17.01
N SER A 68 6.68 -12.58 17.33
CA SER A 68 7.02 -12.10 18.68
C SER A 68 5.79 -11.91 19.56
N ILE A 69 4.59 -11.91 18.97
CA ILE A 69 3.32 -11.69 19.66
C ILE A 69 2.86 -12.99 20.33
N ARG A 70 2.51 -12.91 21.62
CA ARG A 70 2.09 -14.06 22.43
C ARG A 70 0.56 -14.17 22.46
N PRO A 71 -0.02 -15.35 22.20
CA PRO A 71 -1.46 -15.54 22.25
C PRO A 71 -2.08 -15.19 23.62
N ASP A 72 -3.37 -14.84 23.60
CA ASP A 72 -4.18 -14.49 24.79
C ASP A 72 -3.62 -13.32 25.63
N THR A 73 -3.05 -12.31 24.99
CA THR A 73 -2.61 -11.07 25.66
C THR A 73 -3.26 -9.82 25.06
N PRO A 74 -3.27 -8.68 25.79
CA PRO A 74 -3.68 -7.39 25.22
C PRO A 74 -2.93 -7.03 23.94
N GLU A 75 -1.62 -7.32 23.88
CA GLU A 75 -0.79 -7.06 22.70
C GLU A 75 -1.26 -7.86 21.48
N THR A 76 -1.76 -9.08 21.65
CA THR A 76 -2.35 -9.84 20.53
C THR A 76 -3.62 -9.19 20.00
N ARG A 77 -4.47 -8.66 20.88
CA ARG A 77 -5.69 -7.94 20.46
C ARG A 77 -5.34 -6.70 19.66
N ASP A 78 -4.40 -5.90 20.17
CA ASP A 78 -3.92 -4.69 19.52
C ASP A 78 -3.24 -5.02 18.19
N PHE A 79 -2.51 -6.14 18.11
CA PHE A 79 -1.83 -6.56 16.89
C PHE A 79 -2.80 -7.10 15.82
N LEU A 80 -3.84 -7.84 16.21
CA LEU A 80 -4.92 -8.22 15.29
C LEU A 80 -5.63 -6.97 14.76
N LEU A 81 -5.94 -6.00 15.63
CA LEU A 81 -6.51 -4.71 15.23
C LEU A 81 -5.59 -3.91 14.30
N PHE A 82 -4.29 -3.87 14.58
CA PHE A 82 -3.30 -3.25 13.69
C PHE A 82 -3.34 -3.85 12.29
N ASN A 83 -3.44 -5.17 12.19
CA ASN A 83 -3.55 -5.86 10.90
C ASN A 83 -4.90 -5.57 10.21
N GLN A 84 -6.00 -5.45 10.95
CA GLN A 84 -7.29 -5.04 10.38
C GLN A 84 -7.22 -3.61 9.81
N CYS A 85 -6.49 -2.70 10.46
CA CYS A 85 -6.21 -1.38 9.92
C CYS A 85 -5.38 -1.45 8.63
N LEU A 86 -4.34 -2.30 8.58
CA LEU A 86 -3.57 -2.53 7.35
C LEU A 86 -4.47 -3.03 6.21
N TYR A 87 -5.28 -4.07 6.45
CA TYR A 87 -6.24 -4.56 5.46
C TYR A 87 -7.19 -3.45 5.00
N SER A 88 -7.77 -2.70 5.94
CA SER A 88 -8.71 -1.62 5.64
C SER A 88 -8.06 -0.54 4.78
N MET A 89 -6.84 -0.12 5.09
CA MET A 89 -6.09 0.86 4.31
C MET A 89 -5.82 0.37 2.89
N LEU A 90 -5.36 -0.87 2.73
CA LEU A 90 -5.07 -1.47 1.43
C LEU A 90 -6.34 -1.60 0.59
N LYS A 91 -7.44 -2.13 1.16
CA LYS A 91 -8.71 -2.29 0.44
C LYS A 91 -9.33 -0.94 0.07
N SER A 92 -9.30 0.04 0.97
CA SER A 92 -9.82 1.39 0.69
C SER A 92 -9.05 2.10 -0.42
N HIS A 93 -7.73 1.90 -0.48
CA HIS A 93 -6.87 2.44 -1.54
C HIS A 93 -7.22 1.85 -2.90
N HIS A 94 -7.26 0.52 -3.03
CA HIS A 94 -7.60 -0.13 -4.30
C HIS A 94 -9.06 0.14 -4.73
N ASN A 95 -10.00 0.22 -3.79
CA ASN A 95 -11.38 0.58 -4.12
C ASN A 95 -11.45 2.02 -4.68
N LEU A 96 -10.74 2.98 -4.07
CA LEU A 96 -10.70 4.35 -4.60
C LEU A 96 -10.14 4.37 -6.05
N GLU A 97 -9.14 3.55 -6.31
CA GLU A 97 -8.57 3.41 -7.65
C GLU A 97 -9.57 2.89 -8.66
N GLU A 98 -10.16 1.73 -8.40
CA GLU A 98 -11.07 1.09 -9.36
C GLU A 98 -12.42 1.81 -9.48
N GLU A 99 -12.95 2.38 -8.39
CA GLU A 99 -14.25 3.04 -8.39
C GLU A 99 -14.19 4.47 -8.93
N SER A 100 -13.03 5.13 -8.85
CA SER A 100 -12.92 6.57 -9.15
C SER A 100 -11.72 6.93 -10.01
N LEU A 101 -10.51 6.53 -9.63
CA LEU A 101 -9.29 7.05 -10.27
C LEU A 101 -9.07 6.47 -11.67
N PHE A 102 -9.06 5.14 -11.80
CA PHE A 102 -8.85 4.44 -13.07
C PHE A 102 -9.92 4.78 -14.11
N PRO A 103 -11.22 4.80 -13.80
CA PRO A 103 -12.24 5.25 -14.76
C PRO A 103 -12.00 6.69 -15.26
N ALA A 104 -11.51 7.57 -14.39
CA ALA A 104 -11.25 8.94 -14.76
C ALA A 104 -10.00 9.07 -15.65
N PHE A 105 -8.97 8.23 -15.43
CA PHE A 105 -7.84 8.10 -16.36
C PHE A 105 -8.27 7.56 -17.71
N SER A 106 -9.11 6.52 -17.75
CA SER A 106 -9.66 5.99 -19.00
C SER A 106 -10.40 7.07 -19.80
N LYS A 107 -11.19 7.92 -19.11
CA LYS A 107 -11.92 9.01 -19.75
C LYS A 107 -11.01 10.09 -20.34
N VAL A 108 -9.99 10.53 -19.59
CA VAL A 108 -9.12 11.65 -20.04
C VAL A 108 -8.11 11.23 -21.09
N THR A 109 -7.71 9.96 -21.08
CA THR A 109 -6.83 9.37 -22.09
C THR A 109 -7.60 8.95 -23.34
N GLY A 110 -8.92 8.73 -23.24
CA GLY A 110 -9.72 8.09 -24.28
C GLY A 110 -9.40 6.59 -24.46
N ASN A 111 -8.63 6.00 -23.54
CA ASN A 111 -8.21 4.61 -23.58
C ASN A 111 -8.82 3.84 -22.39
N PRO A 112 -9.83 2.97 -22.61
CA PRO A 112 -10.43 2.19 -21.54
C PRO A 112 -9.43 1.28 -20.82
N ASP A 113 -8.39 0.83 -21.53
CA ASP A 113 -7.45 -0.17 -21.04
C ASP A 113 -6.19 0.44 -20.40
N VAL A 114 -6.14 1.76 -20.20
CA VAL A 114 -4.93 2.46 -19.72
C VAL A 114 -4.43 1.97 -18.35
N MET A 115 -5.33 1.46 -17.50
CA MET A 115 -4.99 0.86 -16.19
C MET A 115 -5.30 -0.65 -16.13
N ALA A 116 -5.50 -1.32 -17.27
CA ALA A 116 -5.94 -2.72 -17.29
C ALA A 116 -4.98 -3.69 -16.60
N VAL A 117 -3.66 -3.43 -16.70
CA VAL A 117 -2.63 -4.22 -16.00
C VAL A 117 -2.80 -4.10 -14.49
N ASN A 118 -2.97 -2.89 -13.97
CA ASN A 118 -3.13 -2.66 -12.53
C ASN A 118 -4.41 -3.30 -11.98
N VAL A 119 -5.52 -3.23 -12.72
CA VAL A 119 -6.77 -3.95 -12.39
C VAL A 119 -6.56 -5.47 -12.39
N GLN A 120 -5.76 -6.00 -13.32
CA GLN A 120 -5.46 -7.43 -13.36
C GLN A 120 -4.57 -7.87 -12.19
N GLU A 121 -3.62 -7.03 -11.78
CA GLU A 121 -2.79 -7.24 -10.59
C GLU A 121 -3.63 -7.22 -9.31
N HIS A 122 -4.59 -6.30 -9.17
CA HIS A 122 -5.54 -6.32 -8.05
C HIS A 122 -6.26 -7.67 -7.93
N LYS A 123 -6.76 -8.19 -9.06
CA LYS A 123 -7.41 -9.51 -9.10
C LYS A 123 -6.44 -10.63 -8.77
N HIS A 124 -5.15 -10.48 -9.11
CA HIS A 124 -4.15 -11.51 -8.91
C HIS A 124 -3.89 -11.80 -7.43
N PHE A 125 -3.90 -10.78 -6.56
CA PHE A 125 -3.69 -10.96 -5.12
C PHE A 125 -4.97 -10.97 -4.28
N GLU A 126 -6.15 -10.81 -4.87
CA GLU A 126 -7.42 -10.70 -4.12
C GLU A 126 -7.68 -11.96 -3.27
N THR A 127 -7.30 -13.14 -3.75
CA THR A 127 -7.47 -14.40 -3.00
C THR A 127 -6.61 -14.41 -1.74
N GLU A 128 -5.33 -14.05 -1.86
CA GLU A 128 -4.38 -13.98 -0.76
C GLU A 128 -4.77 -12.87 0.23
N LEU A 129 -5.28 -11.74 -0.28
CA LEU A 129 -5.78 -10.64 0.54
C LEU A 129 -7.00 -11.07 1.36
N GLN A 130 -7.89 -11.86 0.77
CA GLN A 130 -9.06 -12.42 1.45
C GLN A 130 -8.66 -13.45 2.52
N ASN A 131 -7.68 -14.32 2.25
CA ASN A 131 -7.16 -15.25 3.26
C ASN A 131 -6.53 -14.51 4.45
N PHE A 132 -5.76 -13.44 4.17
CA PHE A 132 -5.21 -12.58 5.22
C PHE A 132 -6.31 -11.91 6.04
N ARG A 133 -7.34 -11.36 5.38
CA ARG A 133 -8.52 -10.77 6.02
C ARG A 133 -9.21 -11.77 6.94
N ASP A 134 -9.53 -12.96 6.45
CA ASP A 134 -10.32 -13.92 7.24
C ASP A 134 -9.57 -14.31 8.51
N TYR A 135 -8.26 -14.55 8.42
CA TYR A 135 -7.44 -14.80 9.60
C TYR A 135 -7.50 -13.64 10.62
N ILE A 136 -7.25 -12.39 10.21
CA ILE A 136 -7.14 -11.26 11.16
C ILE A 136 -8.48 -10.81 11.76
N PHE A 137 -9.61 -11.13 11.11
CA PHE A 137 -10.95 -10.79 11.59
C PHE A 137 -11.60 -11.92 12.40
N ASP A 138 -11.32 -13.17 12.07
CA ASP A 138 -11.99 -14.33 12.67
C ASP A 138 -11.17 -14.98 13.80
N THR A 139 -9.87 -14.67 13.90
CA THR A 139 -9.00 -15.21 14.96
C THR A 139 -9.34 -14.63 16.33
N ASP A 140 -9.75 -15.50 17.25
CA ASP A 140 -9.75 -15.17 18.67
C ASP A 140 -8.30 -14.99 19.16
N PRO A 141 -7.97 -13.98 19.99
CA PRO A 141 -6.62 -13.77 20.51
C PRO A 141 -5.97 -15.03 21.14
N LYS A 142 -6.75 -15.96 21.67
CA LYS A 142 -6.28 -17.24 22.23
C LYS A 142 -5.80 -18.22 21.17
N ALA A 143 -6.39 -18.14 19.97
CA ALA A 143 -6.07 -18.99 18.84
C ALA A 143 -4.99 -18.37 17.93
N TYR A 144 -4.47 -17.19 18.27
CA TYR A 144 -3.46 -16.51 17.47
C TYR A 144 -2.24 -17.39 17.21
N SER A 145 -1.86 -17.50 15.94
CA SER A 145 -0.67 -18.18 15.45
C SER A 145 0.20 -17.21 14.65
N GLY A 146 1.30 -16.76 15.24
CA GLY A 146 2.26 -15.92 14.52
C GLY A 146 2.82 -16.60 13.26
N MET A 147 2.94 -17.92 13.27
CA MET A 147 3.40 -18.71 12.12
C MET A 147 2.39 -18.70 10.96
N GLU A 148 1.09 -18.80 11.27
CA GLU A 148 0.04 -18.75 10.27
C GLU A 148 -0.05 -17.38 9.63
N LEU A 149 -0.07 -16.32 10.45
CA LEU A 149 -0.02 -14.94 9.97
C LEU A 149 1.20 -14.68 9.09
N LYS A 150 2.37 -15.18 9.50
CA LYS A 150 3.60 -15.08 8.71
C LYS A 150 3.44 -15.73 7.34
N SER A 151 2.90 -16.95 7.28
CA SER A 151 2.68 -17.66 6.01
C SER A 151 1.72 -16.89 5.09
N LEU A 152 0.66 -16.29 5.64
CA LEU A 152 -0.27 -15.46 4.86
C LEU A 152 0.42 -14.23 4.28
N LEU A 153 1.27 -13.57 5.08
CA LEU A 153 2.05 -12.42 4.64
C LEU A 153 3.14 -12.78 3.62
N GLU A 154 3.72 -14.00 3.69
CA GLU A 154 4.67 -14.51 2.70
C GLU A 154 4.02 -14.79 1.35
N SER A 155 2.75 -15.21 1.34
CA SER A 155 1.97 -15.38 0.11
C SER A 155 1.48 -14.05 -0.47
N LEU A 156 0.97 -13.15 0.37
CA LEU A 156 0.37 -11.87 -0.07
C LEU A 156 1.43 -10.82 -0.42
N GLY A 157 2.48 -10.71 0.40
CA GLY A 157 3.36 -9.55 0.38
C GLY A 157 4.16 -9.34 -0.90
N PRO A 158 4.72 -10.38 -1.55
CA PRO A 158 5.40 -10.23 -2.84
C PRO A 158 4.47 -9.71 -3.93
N LEU A 159 3.21 -10.18 -3.98
CA LEU A 159 2.22 -9.77 -4.98
C LEU A 159 1.82 -8.30 -4.82
N VAL A 160 1.57 -7.88 -3.57
CA VAL A 160 1.27 -6.48 -3.25
C VAL A 160 2.49 -5.61 -3.56
N GLN A 161 3.71 -6.03 -3.18
CA GLN A 161 4.91 -5.28 -3.50
C GLN A 161 5.08 -5.08 -5.00
N GLU A 162 4.94 -6.14 -5.80
CA GLU A 162 5.06 -6.07 -7.25
C GLU A 162 4.07 -5.06 -7.84
N HIS A 163 2.79 -5.20 -7.52
CA HIS A 163 1.74 -4.29 -7.96
C HIS A 163 2.04 -2.82 -7.60
N LEU A 164 2.37 -2.55 -6.33
CA LEU A 164 2.63 -1.19 -5.84
C LEU A 164 3.85 -0.55 -6.54
N HIS A 165 4.82 -1.34 -7.02
CA HIS A 165 5.93 -0.82 -7.82
C HIS A 165 5.52 -0.60 -9.28
N HIS A 166 4.82 -1.55 -9.89
CA HIS A 166 4.40 -1.49 -11.30
C HIS A 166 3.47 -0.32 -11.58
N GLU A 167 2.53 -0.02 -10.69
CA GLU A 167 1.62 1.10 -10.89
C GLU A 167 2.34 2.44 -11.06
N ILE A 168 3.47 2.65 -10.38
CA ILE A 168 4.25 3.89 -10.51
C ILE A 168 4.72 4.11 -11.95
N ALA A 169 5.10 3.03 -12.65
CA ALA A 169 5.47 3.11 -14.06
C ALA A 169 4.26 3.42 -14.94
N THR A 170 3.11 2.77 -14.73
CA THR A 170 1.87 3.07 -15.47
C THR A 170 1.43 4.52 -15.28
N LEU A 171 1.55 5.07 -14.07
CA LEU A 171 1.18 6.46 -13.80
C LEU A 171 2.10 7.45 -14.51
N LEU A 172 3.37 7.13 -14.72
CA LEU A 172 4.27 7.94 -15.54
C LEU A 172 3.86 7.93 -17.03
N ASP A 173 3.31 6.82 -17.53
CA ASP A 173 2.84 6.70 -18.92
C ASP A 173 1.67 7.64 -19.24
N LEU A 174 0.98 8.16 -18.22
CA LEU A 174 -0.04 9.20 -18.37
C LEU A 174 0.53 10.56 -18.81
N HIS A 175 1.84 10.70 -19.00
CA HIS A 175 2.48 11.90 -19.54
C HIS A 175 2.02 12.29 -20.97
N VAL A 176 1.34 11.37 -21.67
CA VAL A 176 0.77 11.60 -23.00
C VAL A 176 -0.49 12.47 -22.99
N VAL A 177 -1.10 12.67 -21.80
CA VAL A 177 -2.28 13.52 -21.60
C VAL A 177 -1.84 14.92 -21.18
N ASP A 178 -2.59 15.98 -21.54
CA ASP A 178 -2.34 17.33 -21.03
C ASP A 178 -2.25 17.37 -19.49
N SER A 179 -1.16 17.97 -19.00
CA SER A 179 -0.82 18.07 -17.57
C SER A 179 -1.95 18.68 -16.72
N LYS A 180 -2.62 19.74 -17.22
CA LYS A 180 -3.69 20.41 -16.47
C LYS A 180 -4.96 19.55 -16.45
N ALA A 181 -5.28 18.89 -17.54
CA ALA A 181 -6.39 17.96 -17.62
C ALA A 181 -6.21 16.79 -16.64
N LEU A 182 -5.03 16.16 -16.62
CA LEU A 182 -4.70 15.08 -15.68
C LEU A 182 -4.80 15.54 -14.22
N LYS A 183 -4.29 16.74 -13.92
CA LYS A 183 -4.44 17.36 -12.58
C LYS A 183 -5.88 17.59 -12.17
N GLY A 184 -6.71 18.07 -13.10
CA GLY A 184 -8.14 18.29 -12.87
C GLY A 184 -8.86 16.99 -12.52
N VAL A 185 -8.57 15.91 -13.26
CA VAL A 185 -9.11 14.57 -13.05
C VAL A 185 -8.77 14.02 -11.67
N PHE A 186 -7.49 14.05 -11.28
CA PHE A 186 -7.06 13.57 -9.97
C PHE A 186 -7.75 14.32 -8.82
N GLY A 187 -7.84 15.65 -8.94
CA GLY A 187 -8.51 16.49 -7.94
C GLY A 187 -10.00 16.18 -7.78
N MET A 188 -10.69 15.75 -8.85
CA MET A 188 -12.08 15.34 -8.82
C MET A 188 -12.25 13.93 -8.24
N ALA A 189 -11.42 12.96 -8.65
CA ALA A 189 -11.48 11.59 -8.16
C ALA A 189 -11.28 11.50 -6.64
N LYS A 190 -10.38 12.32 -6.07
CA LYS A 190 -10.11 12.37 -4.62
C LYS A 190 -11.31 12.82 -3.77
N ARG A 191 -12.27 13.54 -4.35
CA ARG A 191 -13.47 14.04 -3.64
C ARG A 191 -14.62 13.03 -3.60
N GLY A 192 -14.49 11.90 -4.31
CA GLY A 192 -15.54 10.89 -4.46
C GLY A 192 -16.75 11.42 -5.24
N SER A 193 -17.56 10.49 -5.77
CA SER A 193 -18.85 10.81 -6.38
C SER A 193 -19.93 11.20 -5.34
N SER A 194 -19.75 10.81 -4.08
CA SER A 194 -20.69 11.06 -2.96
C SER A 194 -20.40 12.35 -2.18
N GLY A 195 -19.23 12.97 -2.35
CA GLY A 195 -18.80 14.12 -1.54
C GLY A 195 -18.46 13.81 -0.08
N GLU A 196 -18.53 12.54 0.34
CA GLU A 196 -18.12 12.10 1.68
C GLU A 196 -16.60 11.83 1.74
N PRO A 197 -15.92 12.10 2.87
CA PRO A 197 -14.52 11.76 3.03
C PRO A 197 -14.29 10.25 2.92
N HIS A 198 -13.27 9.83 2.18
CA HIS A 198 -12.86 8.42 2.15
C HIS A 198 -12.49 7.93 3.56
N ASN A 199 -13.28 7.01 4.10
CA ASN A 199 -13.01 6.38 5.38
C ASN A 199 -12.07 5.17 5.19
N ILE A 200 -10.78 5.39 5.41
CA ILE A 200 -9.74 4.34 5.32
C ILE A 200 -9.85 3.26 6.41
N PHE A 201 -10.67 3.50 7.44
CA PHE A 201 -10.94 2.56 8.53
C PHE A 201 -12.34 1.94 8.44
N LYS A 202 -13.01 2.02 7.28
CA LYS A 202 -14.37 1.51 7.07
C LYS A 202 -14.53 0.04 7.46
N TYR A 203 -13.47 -0.76 7.34
CA TYR A 203 -13.51 -2.20 7.59
C TYR A 203 -13.04 -2.58 8.99
N VAL A 204 -12.54 -1.63 9.80
CA VAL A 204 -12.02 -1.93 11.14
C VAL A 204 -13.18 -2.29 12.07
N ALA A 205 -13.08 -3.44 12.73
CA ALA A 205 -14.07 -3.83 13.72
C ALA A 205 -13.92 -2.95 14.98
N VAL A 206 -14.88 -2.07 15.23
CA VAL A 206 -15.01 -1.38 16.53
C VAL A 206 -15.72 -2.36 17.46
N ARG A 207 -14.98 -3.04 18.34
CA ARG A 207 -15.52 -3.86 19.41
C ARG A 207 -15.14 -3.26 20.76
#